data_AF-A0A1V8TD02-F1
#
_entry.id   AF-A0A1V8TD02-F1
#
_cell.length_a   1.000
_cell.length_b   1.000
_cell.length_c   1.000
_cell.angle_alpha   90.00
_cell.angle_beta   90.00
_cell.angle_gamma   90.00
#
_symmetry.space_group_name_H-M   'P 1'
#
loop_
_entity.id
_entity.type
_entity.pdbx_description
1 polymer ?
#
loop_
_entity_poly.entity_id
_entity_poly.type
_entity_poly.pdbx_seq_one_letter_code
_entity_poly.pdbx_strand_id
1 'polypeptide(L)'
;MHLITSTATFTLLSPLSHNTLFITSINATAFYHDEVVGTILYDLPFAVPPVDSHGEGIVTPRLPVDWNLGSVGFEAVKGALGGTLKLKAEADVGVKVGRWGEDVWFRGGEIGAKVRL
;
A
#
# COMPACT_ATOMS: atom_id res chain seq x y z
N MET A 1 7.65 21.24 -16.35
CA MET A 1 6.57 20.50 -15.67
C MET A 1 7.22 19.49 -14.74
N HIS A 2 7.17 19.71 -13.43
CA HIS A 2 7.64 18.72 -12.47
C HIS A 2 6.45 17.83 -12.11
N LEU A 3 6.42 16.59 -12.61
CA LEU A 3 5.51 15.59 -12.07
C LEU A 3 5.98 15.29 -10.65
N ILE A 4 5.21 15.74 -9.66
CA ILE A 4 5.36 15.24 -8.30
C ILE A 4 4.89 13.79 -8.36
N THR A 5 5.82 12.85 -8.52
CA THR A 5 5.49 11.42 -8.44
C THR A 5 5.29 11.08 -6.98
N SER A 6 4.04 10.98 -6.55
CA SER A 6 3.74 10.54 -5.20
C SER A 6 3.92 9.05 -5.06
N THR A 7 4.48 8.64 -3.93
CA THR A 7 4.71 7.22 -3.63
C THR A 7 4.27 6.90 -2.21
N ALA A 8 3.74 5.71 -2.00
CA ALA A 8 3.44 5.15 -0.69
C ALA A 8 4.41 4.01 -0.35
N THR A 9 4.63 3.79 0.94
CA THR A 9 5.36 2.64 1.47
C THR A 9 4.60 2.06 2.64
N PHE A 10 4.53 0.73 2.71
CA PHE A 10 3.87 0.01 3.79
C PHE A 10 4.86 -0.92 4.47
N THR A 11 4.67 -1.16 5.77
CA THR A 11 5.37 -2.25 6.46
C THR A 11 4.51 -3.51 6.35
N LEU A 12 5.07 -4.57 5.80
CA LEU A 12 4.42 -5.87 5.66
C LEU A 12 5.03 -6.87 6.64
N LEU A 13 4.16 -7.57 7.34
CA LEU A 13 4.51 -8.70 8.21
C LEU A 13 4.09 -9.98 7.52
N SER A 14 5.04 -10.88 7.26
CA SER A 14 4.70 -12.20 6.71
C SER A 14 3.95 -13.02 7.78
N PRO A 15 2.80 -13.62 7.46
CA PRO A 15 2.13 -14.55 8.37
C PRO A 15 2.82 -15.92 8.42
N LEU A 16 3.83 -16.16 7.58
CA LEU A 16 4.53 -17.44 7.48
C LEU A 16 5.83 -17.43 8.29
N SER A 17 6.09 -18.50 9.03
CA SER A 17 7.28 -18.59 9.90
C SER A 17 8.53 -19.15 9.20
N HIS A 18 8.37 -19.88 8.10
CA HIS A 18 9.48 -20.59 7.44
C HIS A 18 9.66 -20.25 5.96
N ASN A 19 8.58 -19.87 5.29
CA ASN A 19 8.57 -19.67 3.84
C ASN A 19 8.49 -18.18 3.51
N THR A 20 9.19 -17.78 2.45
CA THR A 20 9.05 -16.44 1.87
C THR A 20 7.73 -16.35 1.10
N LEU A 21 6.90 -15.39 1.49
CA LEU A 21 5.75 -14.95 0.72
C LEU A 21 6.25 -13.98 -0.35
N PHE A 22 5.72 -14.06 -1.57
CA PHE A 22 5.96 -13.05 -2.59
C PHE A 22 4.66 -12.31 -2.85
N ILE A 23 4.75 -10.98 -2.86
CA ILE A 23 3.74 -10.14 -3.49
C ILE A 23 4.10 -10.09 -4.97
N THR A 24 3.13 -10.31 -5.83
CA THR A 24 3.30 -10.38 -7.28
C THR A 24 2.57 -9.26 -8.00
N SER A 25 1.45 -8.80 -7.43
CA SER A 25 0.71 -7.64 -7.88
C SER A 25 0.03 -6.97 -6.70
N ILE A 26 -0.21 -5.66 -6.83
CA ILE A 26 -1.04 -4.87 -5.94
C ILE A 26 -1.94 -4.01 -6.81
N ASN A 27 -3.25 -4.16 -6.65
CA ASN A 27 -4.26 -3.25 -7.15
C ASN A 27 -5.03 -2.70 -5.95
N ALA A 28 -4.72 -1.46 -5.54
CA ALA A 28 -5.30 -0.87 -4.33
C ALA A 28 -6.01 0.45 -4.63
N THR A 29 -7.11 0.68 -3.89
CA THR A 29 -7.86 1.94 -3.87
C THR A 29 -7.87 2.50 -2.47
N ALA A 30 -7.49 3.76 -2.32
CA ALA A 30 -7.54 4.49 -1.06
C ALA A 30 -8.77 5.39 -1.02
N PHE A 31 -9.41 5.44 0.14
CA PHE A 31 -10.61 6.23 0.39
C PHE A 31 -10.42 7.17 1.58
N TYR A 32 -10.87 8.40 1.41
CA TYR A 32 -11.11 9.33 2.51
C TYR A 32 -12.61 9.41 2.76
N HIS A 33 -13.05 8.98 3.94
CA HIS A 33 -14.44 8.61 4.21
C HIS A 33 -14.96 7.57 3.20
N ASP A 34 -15.74 7.97 2.21
CA ASP A 34 -16.30 7.11 1.16
C ASP A 34 -15.93 7.59 -0.25
N GLU A 35 -15.03 8.58 -0.35
CA GLU A 35 -14.52 9.09 -1.62
C GLU A 35 -13.17 8.49 -1.98
N VAL A 36 -13.03 8.07 -3.24
CA VAL A 36 -11.75 7.61 -3.80
C VAL A 36 -10.78 8.79 -3.91
N VAL A 37 -9.64 8.66 -3.24
CA VAL A 37 -8.59 9.70 -3.26
C VAL A 37 -7.38 9.30 -4.07
N GLY A 38 -7.10 8.01 -4.20
CA GLY A 38 -6.00 7.55 -5.03
C GLY A 38 -6.01 6.05 -5.25
N THR A 39 -5.21 5.63 -6.22
CA THR A 39 -5.04 4.23 -6.59
C THR A 39 -3.57 3.87 -6.67
N ILE A 40 -3.28 2.59 -6.47
CA ILE A 40 -1.96 2.00 -6.61
C ILE A 40 -2.11 0.80 -7.53
N LEU A 41 -1.35 0.80 -8.62
CA LEU A 41 -1.18 -0.35 -9.50
C LEU A 41 0.31 -0.68 -9.54
N TYR A 42 0.67 -1.90 -9.14
CA TYR A 42 2.06 -2.34 -9.04
C TYR A 42 2.21 -3.83 -9.32
N ASP A 43 2.82 -4.18 -10.44
CA ASP A 43 2.92 -5.57 -10.94
C ASP A 43 4.35 -6.13 -10.91
N LEU A 44 5.23 -5.51 -10.10
CA LEU A 44 6.60 -5.99 -9.93
C LEU A 44 6.70 -6.83 -8.65
N PRO A 45 7.15 -8.09 -8.74
CA PRO A 45 7.17 -8.96 -7.59
C PRO A 45 8.27 -8.57 -6.59
N PHE A 46 7.96 -8.71 -5.30
CA PHE A 46 8.93 -8.52 -4.22
C PHE A 46 8.71 -9.52 -3.07
N ALA A 47 9.79 -9.84 -2.37
CA ALA A 47 9.80 -10.83 -1.31
C ALA A 47 9.35 -10.23 0.03
N VAL A 48 8.49 -10.95 0.73
CA VAL A 48 8.07 -10.72 2.13
C VAL A 48 8.56 -11.94 2.93
N PRO A 49 9.81 -11.92 3.43
CA PRO A 49 10.35 -13.02 4.22
C PRO A 49 9.59 -13.15 5.56
N PRO A 50 9.70 -14.32 6.24
CA PRO A 50 9.26 -14.46 7.63
C PRO A 50 9.74 -13.31 8.51
N VAL A 51 8.90 -12.92 9.46
CA VAL A 51 9.22 -11.89 10.45
C VAL A 51 10.45 -12.34 11.25
N ASP A 52 11.36 -11.40 11.53
CA ASP A 52 12.57 -11.71 12.28
C ASP A 52 12.29 -11.96 13.77
N SER A 53 13.33 -12.31 14.54
CA SER A 53 13.21 -12.55 15.98
C SER A 53 12.76 -11.32 16.79
N HIS A 54 12.80 -10.12 16.20
CA HIS A 54 12.38 -8.86 16.82
C HIS A 54 10.94 -8.48 16.45
N GLY A 55 10.27 -9.24 15.59
CA GLY A 55 8.91 -8.93 15.17
C GLY A 55 8.84 -7.93 14.01
N GLU A 56 9.98 -7.61 13.38
CA GLU A 56 10.05 -6.58 12.35
C GLU A 56 9.73 -7.14 10.96
N GLY A 57 8.91 -6.37 10.23
CA GLY A 57 8.52 -6.67 8.85
C GLY A 57 9.47 -6.07 7.82
N ILE A 58 9.06 -6.13 6.56
CA ILE A 58 9.75 -5.41 5.49
C ILE A 58 8.98 -4.17 5.06
N VAL A 59 9.69 -3.16 4.57
CA VAL A 59 9.06 -2.01 3.91
C VAL A 59 8.92 -2.34 2.43
N THR A 60 7.73 -2.09 1.86
CA THR A 60 7.50 -2.25 0.42
C THR A 60 8.45 -1.38 -0.40
N PRO A 61 8.66 -1.70 -1.69
CA PRO A 61 9.10 -0.70 -2.65
C PRO A 61 8.23 0.57 -2.58
N ARG A 62 8.76 1.67 -3.10
CA ARG A 62 7.95 2.89 -3.28
C ARG A 62 6.86 2.59 -4.31
N LEU A 63 5.64 2.41 -3.84
CA LEU A 63 4.49 2.11 -4.66
C LEU A 63 3.97 3.42 -5.28
N PRO A 64 3.81 3.51 -6.60
CA PRO A 64 3.29 4.71 -7.24
C PRO A 64 1.85 4.95 -6.80
N VAL A 65 1.52 6.20 -6.48
CA VAL A 65 0.15 6.60 -6.16
C VAL A 65 -0.34 7.51 -7.28
N ASP A 66 -1.42 7.09 -7.93
CA ASP A 66 -2.18 7.94 -8.82
C ASP A 66 -3.29 8.64 -8.03
N TRP A 67 -3.21 9.95 -7.91
CA TRP A 67 -4.18 10.74 -7.15
C TRP A 67 -5.34 11.14 -8.04
N ASN A 68 -6.55 10.99 -7.51
CA ASN A 68 -7.71 11.60 -8.13
C ASN A 68 -7.73 13.10 -7.79
N LEU A 69 -7.04 13.92 -8.59
CA LEU A 69 -6.91 15.36 -8.38
C LEU A 69 -8.25 16.13 -8.40
N GLY A 70 -9.31 15.49 -8.93
CA GLY A 70 -10.66 16.04 -8.94
C GLY A 70 -11.52 15.66 -7.73
N SER A 71 -11.01 14.83 -6.80
CA SER A 71 -11.77 14.42 -5.62
C SER A 71 -11.63 15.44 -4.47
N VAL A 72 -12.70 15.57 -3.69
CA VAL A 72 -12.75 16.45 -2.53
C VAL A 72 -11.77 15.98 -1.45
N GLY A 73 -11.56 14.67 -1.37
CA GLY A 73 -10.55 14.07 -0.50
C GLY A 73 -9.09 14.39 -0.85
N PHE A 74 -8.75 14.80 -2.08
CA PHE A 74 -7.38 15.22 -2.41
C PHE A 74 -6.95 16.50 -1.68
N GLU A 75 -7.88 17.43 -1.44
CA GLU A 75 -7.60 18.62 -0.64
C GLU A 75 -7.33 18.27 0.84
N ALA A 76 -7.99 17.22 1.37
CA ALA A 76 -7.68 16.71 2.70
C ALA A 76 -6.27 16.08 2.76
N VAL A 77 -5.84 15.38 1.70
CA VAL A 77 -4.47 14.86 1.58
C VAL A 77 -3.45 16.00 1.55
N LYS A 78 -3.70 17.06 0.78
CA LYS A 78 -2.86 18.27 0.78
C LYS A 78 -2.80 18.93 2.15
N GLY A 79 -3.93 19.06 2.83
CA GLY A 79 -4.00 19.63 4.18
C GLY A 79 -3.21 18.83 5.22
N ALA A 80 -3.02 17.53 4.98
CA ALA A 80 -2.24 16.64 5.83
C ALA A 80 -0.74 16.55 5.44
N LEU A 81 -0.25 17.38 4.51
CA LEU A 81 1.17 17.43 4.14
C LEU A 81 2.04 17.73 5.37
N GLY A 82 3.04 16.86 5.61
CA GLY A 82 3.88 16.93 6.81
C GLY A 82 3.28 16.28 8.05
N GLY A 83 2.06 15.75 7.96
CA GLY A 83 1.34 15.03 9.02
C GLY A 83 1.00 13.58 8.63
N THR A 84 0.02 13.04 9.36
CA THR A 84 -0.53 11.69 9.12
C THR A 84 -2.02 11.82 8.79
N LEU A 85 -2.46 11.19 7.71
CA LEU A 85 -3.87 11.08 7.35
C LEU A 85 -4.33 9.63 7.52
N LYS A 86 -5.49 9.42 8.15
CA LYS A 86 -6.11 8.09 8.19
C LYS A 86 -6.92 7.89 6.91
N LEU A 87 -6.59 6.83 6.18
CA LEU A 87 -7.30 6.43 4.98
C LEU A 87 -7.83 5.00 5.15
N LYS A 88 -9.01 4.75 4.58
CA LYS A 88 -9.43 3.38 4.31
C LYS A 88 -8.70 2.92 3.04
N ALA A 89 -8.34 1.65 2.97
CA ALA A 89 -7.76 1.07 1.77
C ALA A 89 -8.38 -0.30 1.49
N GLU A 90 -8.67 -0.54 0.22
CA GLU A 90 -9.07 -1.84 -0.30
C GLU A 90 -8.05 -2.24 -1.35
N ALA A 91 -7.66 -3.51 -1.38
CA ALA A 91 -6.69 -4.00 -2.36
C ALA A 91 -6.94 -5.45 -2.75
N ASP A 92 -6.79 -5.74 -4.04
CA ASP A 92 -6.55 -7.09 -4.55
C ASP A 92 -5.04 -7.26 -4.69
N VAL A 93 -4.51 -8.32 -4.07
CA VAL A 93 -3.07 -8.54 -3.91
C VAL A 93 -2.74 -9.94 -4.40
N GLY A 94 -1.97 -10.03 -5.47
CA GLY A 94 -1.44 -11.30 -5.94
C GLY A 94 -0.34 -11.80 -5.02
N VAL A 95 -0.53 -12.99 -4.45
CA VAL A 95 0.42 -13.64 -3.54
C VAL A 95 0.96 -14.93 -4.13
N LYS A 96 2.20 -15.28 -3.79
CA LYS A 96 2.82 -16.54 -4.18
C LYS A 96 3.68 -17.12 -3.08
N VAL A 97 3.56 -18.43 -2.85
CA VAL A 97 4.39 -19.21 -1.93
C VAL A 97 4.82 -20.49 -2.63
N GLY A 98 6.11 -20.58 -2.98
CA GLY A 98 6.64 -21.70 -3.75
C GLY A 98 5.95 -21.82 -5.12
N ARG A 99 5.20 -22.91 -5.33
CA ARG A 99 4.45 -23.18 -6.57
C ARG A 99 2.99 -22.72 -6.53
N TRP A 100 2.48 -22.39 -5.36
CA TRP A 100 1.11 -21.91 -5.19
C TRP A 100 1.08 -20.38 -5.33
N GLY A 101 0.07 -19.86 -6.01
CA GLY A 101 -0.21 -18.43 -6.07
C GLY A 101 -1.69 -18.18 -6.29
N GLU A 102 -2.18 -17.08 -5.75
CA GLU A 102 -3.59 -16.70 -5.70
C GLU A 102 -3.72 -15.19 -5.50
N ASP A 103 -4.86 -14.60 -5.86
CA ASP A 103 -5.19 -13.23 -5.52
C ASP A 103 -5.99 -13.19 -4.22
N VAL A 104 -5.53 -12.39 -3.26
CA VAL A 104 -6.22 -12.20 -1.98
C VAL A 104 -6.70 -10.77 -1.82
N TRP A 105 -7.84 -10.60 -1.18
CA TRP A 105 -8.44 -9.30 -0.90
C TRP A 105 -8.00 -8.80 0.48
N PHE A 106 -7.65 -7.52 0.55
CA PHE A 106 -7.31 -6.82 1.77
C PHE A 106 -8.23 -5.61 1.94
N ARG A 107 -8.76 -5.42 3.16
CA ARG A 107 -9.55 -4.26 3.54
C ARG A 107 -9.06 -3.70 4.87
N GLY A 108 -8.46 -2.52 4.84
CA GLY A 108 -7.96 -1.80 6.01
C GLY A 108 -8.78 -0.52 6.28
N GLY A 109 -9.27 -0.35 7.51
CA GLY A 109 -10.16 0.77 7.84
C GLY A 109 -9.49 2.08 8.26
N GLU A 110 -8.25 2.02 8.77
CA GLU A 110 -7.56 3.20 9.33
C GLU A 110 -6.05 3.14 9.12
N ILE A 111 -5.61 3.02 7.86
CA ILE A 111 -4.18 3.03 7.56
C ILE A 111 -3.67 4.46 7.71
N GLY A 112 -2.80 4.68 8.71
CA GLY A 112 -2.12 5.95 8.91
C GLY A 112 -1.08 6.20 7.82
N ALA A 113 -1.38 7.07 6.87
CA ALA A 113 -0.48 7.47 5.81
C ALA A 113 0.30 8.73 6.21
N LYS A 114 1.63 8.64 6.28
CA LYS A 114 2.48 9.83 6.42
C LYS A 114 2.62 10.50 5.07
N VAL A 115 2.14 11.74 4.95
CA VAL A 115 2.17 12.47 3.67
C VAL A 115 3.44 13.31 3.59
N ARG A 116 4.25 13.09 2.55
CA ARG A 116 5.49 13.83 2.28
C ARG A 116 5.53 14.24 0.81
N LEU A 117 6.09 15.42 0.53
CA LEU A 117 6.39 15.96 -0.80
C LEU A 117 7.82 15.61 -1.21
#